data_AF-A0A3C1K7W5-F1
#
_entry.id   AF-A0A3C1K7W5-F1
#
_cell.length_a   1.000
_cell.length_b   1.000
_cell.length_c   1.000
_cell.angle_alpha   90.00
_cell.angle_beta   90.00
_cell.angle_gamma   90.00
#
_symmetry.space_group_name_H-M   'P 1'
#
loop_
_entity.id
_entity.type
_entity.pdbx_description
1 polymer ?
#
loop_
_entity_poly.entity_id
_entity_poly.type
_entity_poly.pdbx_seq_one_letter_code
_entity_poly.pdbx_strand_id
1 'polypeptide(L)'
;MANVTSLNKFLGLNQVKKIDDDISYSPDMANFKITENFSLKKRGGICKVFNSTGDLIEGMWSGYLGVTYYFLFASNGCLYNFNLTSGVSSLIGSIGYGKNVMFEFSGKLYILNGSMYSCFDGSSVVAVEGYVPLIAIGCNALGAGTTYEDLNLLSNKRRQQYSADGTSSNYLLAEQNINQINYIMINRVPFIDFTCNYTTGSVHFNSVPPQGLNNIEICYIKNNLDRTRITKNCYAMLFGGNVDGRLFLWGHPDYPNYRFHSELANGVPSVEYFPENNFTVIGNTEITDIVSQYDRQLIFTKDRAFYSFCELREDTLGNYYSSFPVYNLNGEKGNLIKGSCCIVGNDPITFCNDGLNRWSSTTVENERNAICFSSPISTTVANIVKENNFSDLRIFDFQTGSELLFYHREKAFIYNYKLGVWYVYNDILCDIFCDCRGVLYFSYADTIYKLDESVNDDDNMGVTAYWKSPFFSAGEPYMRKDINELSVTVETIESTMLDLTVNSDLNPNNIFLESFWITNSSGKKISCLRIRPNVRRVAKVQIYLRTTGSDTDAEIHELALVSKKKGRNARYGL
;
A
#
# COMPACT_ATOMS: atom_id res chain seq x y z
N MET A 1 -43.08 -35.36 -4.83
CA MET A 1 -43.02 -33.89 -4.75
C MET A 1 -41.72 -33.44 -5.40
N ALA A 2 -41.75 -32.37 -6.19
CA ALA A 2 -40.52 -31.74 -6.68
C ALA A 2 -40.03 -30.78 -5.59
N ASN A 3 -38.73 -30.75 -5.34
CA ASN A 3 -38.09 -29.80 -4.44
C ASN A 3 -37.43 -28.70 -5.27
N VAL A 4 -37.50 -27.45 -4.81
CA VAL A 4 -36.89 -26.30 -5.48
C VAL A 4 -35.85 -25.71 -4.53
N THR A 5 -34.60 -25.64 -5.00
CA THR A 5 -33.53 -24.93 -4.30
C THR A 5 -33.23 -23.66 -5.07
N SER A 6 -33.51 -22.50 -4.48
CA SER A 6 -33.28 -21.18 -5.07
C SER A 6 -32.11 -20.46 -4.39
N LEU A 7 -31.36 -19.69 -5.16
CA LEU A 7 -30.29 -18.80 -4.70
C LEU A 7 -30.51 -17.43 -5.30
N ASN A 8 -30.71 -16.42 -4.44
CA ASN A 8 -30.92 -15.02 -4.82
C ASN A 8 -29.94 -14.05 -4.14
N LYS A 9 -28.97 -14.58 -3.38
CA LYS A 9 -27.91 -13.81 -2.71
C LYS A 9 -26.59 -14.57 -2.75
N PHE A 10 -25.64 -14.09 -3.54
CA PHE A 10 -24.30 -14.64 -3.63
C PHE A 10 -23.39 -13.99 -2.56
N LEU A 11 -22.78 -14.82 -1.71
CA LEU A 11 -21.90 -14.39 -0.60
C LEU A 11 -20.40 -14.53 -0.94
N GLY A 12 -20.08 -14.80 -2.20
CA GLY A 12 -18.72 -14.80 -2.71
C GLY A 12 -17.90 -16.05 -2.41
N LEU A 13 -16.58 -15.92 -2.48
CA LEU A 13 -15.59 -16.99 -2.37
C LEU A 13 -15.43 -17.47 -0.92
N ASN A 14 -15.51 -18.79 -0.74
CA ASN A 14 -15.11 -19.50 0.47
C ASN A 14 -14.59 -20.91 0.11
N GLN A 15 -13.27 -21.05 0.01
CA GLN A 15 -12.56 -22.25 -0.42
C GLN A 15 -12.76 -23.46 0.52
N VAL A 16 -13.22 -23.22 1.75
CA VAL A 16 -13.54 -24.27 2.73
C VAL A 16 -14.87 -24.96 2.39
N LYS A 17 -15.79 -24.25 1.72
CA LYS A 17 -17.15 -24.70 1.39
C LYS A 17 -17.19 -25.58 0.13
N LYS A 18 -16.39 -26.64 0.07
CA LYS A 18 -16.39 -27.59 -1.07
C LYS A 18 -17.64 -28.46 -1.11
N ILE A 19 -18.15 -28.81 0.06
CA ILE A 19 -19.35 -29.61 0.27
C ILE A 19 -20.17 -28.91 1.35
N ASP A 20 -21.28 -28.30 0.97
CA ASP A 20 -22.17 -27.58 1.88
C ASP A 20 -23.58 -27.54 1.26
N ASP A 21 -24.62 -27.44 2.08
CA ASP A 21 -25.99 -27.22 1.60
C ASP A 21 -26.30 -25.73 1.41
N ASP A 22 -25.52 -24.84 2.03
CA ASP A 22 -25.55 -23.41 1.75
C ASP A 22 -24.80 -23.10 0.45
N ILE A 23 -25.56 -22.92 -0.62
CA ILE A 23 -25.04 -22.63 -1.96
C ILE A 23 -24.74 -21.15 -2.19
N SER A 24 -24.90 -20.29 -1.19
CA SER A 24 -24.62 -18.85 -1.33
C SER A 24 -23.13 -18.54 -1.47
N TYR A 25 -22.26 -19.39 -0.93
CA TYR A 25 -20.81 -19.29 -1.09
C TYR A 25 -20.30 -20.13 -2.26
N SER A 26 -19.20 -19.71 -2.86
CA SER A 26 -18.49 -20.46 -3.90
C SER A 26 -17.17 -21.03 -3.37
N PRO A 27 -16.88 -22.33 -3.48
CA PRO A 27 -15.53 -22.84 -3.23
C PRO A 27 -14.50 -22.39 -4.28
N ASP A 28 -14.94 -21.96 -5.46
CA ASP A 28 -14.07 -21.62 -6.59
C ASP A 28 -14.86 -20.75 -7.59
N MET A 29 -14.53 -19.46 -7.62
CA MET A 29 -15.05 -18.47 -8.57
C MET A 29 -13.90 -17.60 -9.05
N ALA A 30 -14.04 -16.96 -10.19
CA ALA A 30 -13.11 -15.93 -10.65
C ALA A 30 -13.79 -14.93 -11.58
N ASN A 31 -13.26 -13.70 -11.63
CA ASN A 31 -13.65 -12.61 -12.53
C ASN A 31 -15.13 -12.18 -12.41
N PHE A 32 -15.84 -12.65 -11.39
CA PHE A 32 -17.09 -12.09 -10.92
C PHE A 32 -16.84 -11.29 -9.65
N LYS A 33 -17.47 -10.11 -9.56
CA LYS A 33 -17.61 -9.35 -8.31
C LYS A 33 -19.01 -9.49 -7.74
N ILE A 34 -19.11 -9.30 -6.43
CA ILE A 34 -20.39 -9.28 -5.73
C ILE A 34 -20.87 -7.83 -5.67
N THR A 35 -22.05 -7.55 -6.21
CA THR A 35 -22.66 -6.21 -6.14
C THR A 35 -23.37 -5.97 -4.81
N GLU A 36 -23.82 -4.74 -4.56
CA GLU A 36 -24.62 -4.40 -3.37
C GLU A 36 -25.96 -5.17 -3.27
N ASN A 37 -26.48 -5.64 -4.41
CA ASN A 37 -27.67 -6.48 -4.47
C ASN A 37 -27.34 -7.97 -4.29
N PHE A 38 -26.10 -8.32 -3.96
CA PHE A 38 -25.60 -9.69 -3.84
C PHE A 38 -25.76 -10.50 -5.14
N SER A 39 -25.64 -9.86 -6.32
CA SER A 39 -25.56 -10.52 -7.64
C SER A 39 -24.10 -10.78 -8.04
N LEU A 40 -23.88 -11.68 -9.01
CA LEU A 40 -22.56 -11.91 -9.63
C LEU A 40 -22.44 -11.05 -10.88
N LYS A 41 -21.65 -9.97 -10.83
CA LYS A 41 -21.36 -9.13 -12.00
C LYS A 41 -19.98 -9.44 -12.55
N LYS A 42 -19.87 -9.71 -13.85
CA LYS A 42 -18.58 -9.89 -14.52
C LYS A 42 -17.73 -8.62 -14.31
N ARG A 43 -16.45 -8.78 -13.98
CA ARG A 43 -15.54 -7.64 -13.77
C ARG A 43 -15.38 -6.82 -15.05
N GLY A 44 -15.04 -5.55 -14.89
CA GLY A 44 -14.57 -4.71 -16.00
C GLY A 44 -13.27 -5.23 -16.62
N GLY A 45 -12.96 -4.69 -17.79
CA GLY A 45 -11.76 -5.00 -18.54
C GLY A 45 -10.52 -4.28 -18.04
N ILE A 46 -9.36 -4.85 -18.31
CA ILE A 46 -8.06 -4.27 -18.03
C ILE A 46 -7.52 -3.63 -19.32
N CYS A 47 -7.24 -2.33 -19.27
CA CYS A 47 -6.69 -1.60 -20.41
C CYS A 47 -5.26 -1.15 -20.16
N LYS A 48 -4.37 -1.36 -21.12
CA LYS A 48 -3.08 -0.68 -21.16
C LYS A 48 -3.28 0.82 -21.41
N VAL A 49 -2.76 1.65 -20.51
CA VAL A 49 -2.81 3.11 -20.64
C VAL A 49 -1.46 3.72 -20.99
N PHE A 50 -0.36 3.03 -20.67
CA PHE A 50 1.00 3.48 -20.95
C PHE A 50 1.97 2.30 -20.98
N ASN A 51 3.03 2.40 -21.81
CA ASN A 51 4.15 1.46 -21.85
C ASN A 51 5.46 2.26 -22.02
N SER A 52 6.44 2.06 -21.14
CA SER A 52 7.74 2.73 -21.13
C SER A 52 8.79 2.08 -22.04
N THR A 53 8.40 1.08 -22.85
CA THR A 53 9.24 0.40 -23.83
C THR A 53 10.48 -0.28 -23.24
N GLY A 54 10.27 -1.11 -22.21
CA GLY A 54 11.32 -1.95 -21.60
C GLY A 54 11.87 -1.47 -20.26
N ASP A 55 11.59 -0.22 -19.86
CA ASP A 55 12.00 0.31 -18.57
C ASP A 55 10.95 0.02 -17.49
N LEU A 56 11.34 -0.58 -16.37
CA LEU A 56 10.38 -0.93 -15.31
C LEU A 56 9.68 0.31 -14.75
N ILE A 57 8.41 0.16 -14.37
CA ILE A 57 7.68 1.10 -13.53
C ILE A 57 8.08 0.84 -12.08
N GLU A 58 8.74 1.81 -11.47
CA GLU A 58 9.36 1.68 -10.14
C GLU A 58 8.56 2.40 -9.05
N GLY A 59 7.52 3.15 -9.42
CA GLY A 59 6.68 3.89 -8.48
C GLY A 59 5.51 4.56 -9.18
N MET A 60 4.40 4.70 -8.49
CA MET A 60 3.24 5.48 -8.94
C MET A 60 2.69 6.29 -7.78
N TRP A 61 2.26 7.51 -8.07
CA TRP A 61 1.62 8.39 -7.10
C TRP A 61 0.57 9.25 -7.80
N SER A 62 -0.57 9.47 -7.14
CA SER A 62 -1.55 10.43 -7.61
C SER A 62 -2.01 11.31 -6.46
N GLY A 63 -2.25 12.58 -6.74
CA GLY A 63 -2.64 13.52 -5.70
C GLY A 63 -2.50 14.97 -6.13
N TYR A 64 -2.86 15.86 -5.21
CA TYR A 64 -2.73 17.30 -5.40
C TYR A 64 -1.38 17.79 -4.89
N LEU A 65 -0.70 18.62 -5.69
CA LEU A 65 0.37 19.51 -5.22
C LEU A 65 -0.16 20.94 -5.37
N GLY A 66 -0.51 21.56 -4.24
CA GLY A 66 -1.28 22.80 -4.24
C GLY A 66 -2.66 22.58 -4.88
N VAL A 67 -2.93 23.24 -6.00
CA VAL A 67 -4.21 23.15 -6.73
C VAL A 67 -4.16 22.20 -7.95
N THR A 68 -2.97 21.73 -8.32
CA THR A 68 -2.79 20.91 -9.51
C THR A 68 -2.80 19.43 -9.13
N TYR A 69 -3.67 18.66 -9.78
CA TYR A 69 -3.70 17.20 -9.63
C TYR A 69 -2.73 16.55 -10.59
N TYR A 70 -1.91 15.63 -10.09
CA TYR A 70 -0.95 14.88 -10.90
C TYR A 70 -1.23 13.38 -10.83
N PHE A 71 -0.88 12.69 -11.92
CA PHE A 71 -0.59 11.26 -11.90
C PHE A 71 0.88 11.10 -12.30
N LEU A 72 1.71 10.77 -11.33
CA LEU A 72 3.15 10.67 -11.48
C LEU A 72 3.58 9.21 -11.44
N PHE A 73 4.55 8.86 -12.26
CA PHE A 73 5.19 7.55 -12.20
C PHE A 73 6.70 7.67 -12.37
N ALA A 74 7.40 6.72 -11.78
CA ALA A 74 8.85 6.59 -11.89
C ALA A 74 9.21 5.44 -12.82
N SER A 75 10.14 5.70 -13.75
CA SER A 75 10.69 4.68 -14.64
C SER A 75 12.08 5.09 -15.10
N ASN A 76 13.00 4.13 -15.23
CA ASN A 76 14.40 4.36 -15.63
C ASN A 76 15.09 5.46 -14.81
N GLY A 77 14.85 5.46 -13.50
CA GLY A 77 15.38 6.49 -12.60
C GLY A 77 14.94 7.93 -12.87
N CYS A 78 13.85 8.12 -13.60
CA CYS A 78 13.25 9.42 -13.90
C CYS A 78 11.79 9.49 -13.44
N LEU A 79 11.33 10.69 -13.09
CA LEU A 79 9.94 10.99 -12.78
C LEU A 79 9.23 11.54 -14.02
N TYR A 80 8.01 11.04 -14.27
CA TYR A 80 7.15 11.46 -15.37
C TYR A 80 5.78 11.91 -14.87
N ASN A 81 5.18 12.88 -15.56
CA ASN A 81 3.78 13.23 -15.41
C ASN A 81 2.95 12.57 -16.52
N PHE A 82 2.01 11.70 -16.15
CA PHE A 82 1.05 11.10 -17.08
C PHE A 82 -0.20 11.98 -17.18
N ASN A 83 -0.43 12.54 -18.37
CA ASN A 83 -1.62 13.33 -18.62
C ASN A 83 -2.82 12.40 -18.91
N LEU A 84 -3.70 12.24 -17.93
CA LEU A 84 -4.90 11.38 -18.01
C LEU A 84 -5.83 11.68 -19.19
N THR A 85 -5.81 12.90 -19.75
CA THR A 85 -6.71 13.30 -20.85
C THR A 85 -6.12 13.01 -22.21
N SER A 86 -4.83 13.30 -22.41
CA SER A 86 -4.14 13.10 -23.69
C SER A 86 -3.46 11.73 -23.81
N GLY A 87 -3.26 11.02 -22.69
CA GLY A 87 -2.49 9.77 -22.65
C GLY A 87 -0.98 9.97 -22.84
N VAL A 88 -0.48 11.21 -22.74
CA VAL A 88 0.92 11.54 -22.98
C VAL A 88 1.68 11.67 -21.66
N SER A 89 2.86 11.04 -21.60
CA SER A 89 3.82 11.17 -20.50
C SER A 89 4.85 12.26 -20.79
N SER A 90 5.11 13.13 -19.81
CA SER A 90 6.13 14.19 -19.91
C SER A 90 7.23 13.96 -18.86
N LEU A 91 8.49 13.97 -19.28
CA LEU A 91 9.64 13.86 -18.37
C LEU A 91 9.72 15.10 -17.47
N ILE A 92 9.92 14.87 -16.16
CA ILE A 92 10.12 15.93 -15.17
C ILE A 92 11.62 16.04 -14.82
N GLY A 93 12.27 14.92 -14.53
CA GLY A 93 13.69 14.91 -14.15
C GLY A 93 14.15 13.60 -13.54
N SER A 94 15.46 13.53 -13.27
CA SER A 94 16.11 12.35 -12.67
C SER A 94 15.84 12.26 -11.17
N ILE A 95 15.48 11.07 -10.70
CA ILE A 95 15.25 10.72 -9.29
C ILE A 95 16.16 9.57 -8.81
N GLY A 96 16.96 8.96 -9.71
CA GLY A 96 17.76 7.78 -9.37
C GLY A 96 16.95 6.48 -9.43
N TYR A 97 17.64 5.35 -9.42
CA TYR A 97 17.05 4.02 -9.61
C TYR A 97 16.54 3.41 -8.31
N GLY A 98 15.57 2.50 -8.42
CA GLY A 98 15.01 1.74 -7.31
C GLY A 98 13.51 1.97 -7.13
N LYS A 99 12.86 1.05 -6.39
CA LYS A 99 11.44 1.19 -6.04
C LYS A 99 11.22 2.44 -5.20
N ASN A 100 10.21 3.22 -5.54
CA ASN A 100 9.99 4.53 -4.97
C ASN A 100 8.87 4.50 -3.93
N VAL A 101 9.13 5.12 -2.79
CA VAL A 101 8.10 5.62 -1.90
C VAL A 101 7.95 7.11 -2.14
N MET A 102 6.70 7.51 -2.39
CA MET A 102 6.32 8.86 -2.75
C MET A 102 5.27 9.39 -1.77
N PHE A 103 5.50 10.56 -1.19
CA PHE A 103 4.57 11.19 -0.25
C PHE A 103 4.61 12.71 -0.38
N GLU A 104 3.44 13.34 -0.23
CA GLU A 104 3.33 14.79 -0.25
C GLU A 104 3.65 15.35 1.13
N PHE A 105 4.38 16.47 1.16
CA PHE A 105 4.57 17.25 2.37
C PHE A 105 4.81 18.73 2.01
N SER A 106 4.02 19.63 2.61
CA SER A 106 4.17 21.07 2.46
C SER A 106 4.19 21.55 0.99
N GLY A 107 3.30 20.99 0.16
CA GLY A 107 3.11 21.36 -1.23
C GLY A 107 4.14 20.79 -2.21
N LYS A 108 5.01 19.87 -1.75
CA LYS A 108 6.00 19.17 -2.59
C LYS A 108 5.79 17.67 -2.51
N LEU A 109 6.11 16.95 -3.59
CA LEU A 109 6.23 15.50 -3.56
C LEU A 109 7.66 15.10 -3.22
N TYR A 110 7.85 14.32 -2.16
CA TYR A 110 9.13 13.72 -1.82
C TYR A 110 9.19 12.29 -2.31
N ILE A 111 10.38 11.89 -2.77
CA ILE A 111 10.62 10.61 -3.45
C ILE A 111 11.87 10.00 -2.84
N LEU A 112 11.71 8.81 -2.26
CA LEU A 112 12.77 8.03 -1.65
C LEU A 112 12.81 6.66 -2.32
N ASN A 113 13.99 6.23 -2.78
CA ASN A 113 14.13 4.99 -3.55
C ASN A 113 15.31 4.10 -3.15
N GLY A 114 15.88 4.35 -1.96
CA GLY A 114 17.05 3.62 -1.46
C GLY A 114 18.39 4.01 -2.11
N SER A 115 18.39 4.81 -3.19
CA SER A 115 19.60 5.38 -3.79
C SER A 115 19.67 6.89 -3.59
N MET A 116 18.54 7.58 -3.67
CA MET A 116 18.41 9.03 -3.60
C MET A 116 17.18 9.43 -2.79
N TYR A 117 17.25 10.64 -2.23
CA TYR A 117 16.10 11.33 -1.64
C TYR A 117 15.93 12.68 -2.33
N SER A 118 14.83 12.83 -3.06
CA SER A 118 14.55 13.94 -3.97
C SER A 118 13.18 14.55 -3.68
N CYS A 119 12.95 15.78 -4.14
CA CYS A 119 11.65 16.42 -4.09
C CYS A 119 11.28 17.07 -5.43
N PHE A 120 9.98 17.07 -5.73
CA PHE A 120 9.34 17.73 -6.85
C PHE A 120 8.42 18.84 -6.33
N ASP A 121 8.66 20.08 -6.76
CA ASP A 121 7.93 21.27 -6.31
C ASP A 121 6.75 21.67 -7.21
N GLY A 122 6.38 20.82 -8.16
CA GLY A 122 5.41 21.13 -9.20
C GLY A 122 6.03 21.68 -10.49
N SER A 123 7.32 22.02 -10.48
CA SER A 123 8.06 22.51 -11.66
C SER A 123 9.29 21.66 -11.98
N SER A 124 10.10 21.32 -10.98
CA SER A 124 11.36 20.59 -11.19
C SER A 124 11.65 19.61 -10.06
N VAL A 125 12.42 18.57 -10.38
CA VAL A 125 12.94 17.60 -9.40
C VAL A 125 14.36 17.99 -9.02
N VAL A 126 14.63 18.02 -7.72
CA VAL A 126 15.97 18.21 -7.16
C VAL A 126 16.25 17.22 -6.04
N ALA A 127 17.52 16.89 -5.83
CA ALA A 127 17.94 16.16 -4.63
C ALA A 127 17.72 17.03 -3.38
N VAL A 128 17.22 16.43 -2.30
CA VAL A 128 16.95 17.16 -1.05
C VAL A 128 18.28 17.57 -0.40
N GLU A 129 18.63 18.86 -0.40
CA GLU A 129 19.89 19.32 0.25
C GLU A 129 19.87 19.10 1.78
N GLY A 130 18.70 19.22 2.40
CA GLY A 130 18.55 19.16 3.84
C GLY A 130 18.60 20.54 4.50
N TYR A 131 17.87 20.69 5.61
CA TYR A 131 17.94 21.88 6.45
C TYR A 131 19.36 22.09 7.00
N VAL A 132 19.80 23.36 7.09
CA VAL A 132 21.11 23.73 7.65
C VAL A 132 20.96 24.01 9.15
N PRO A 133 21.39 23.11 10.04
CA PRO A 133 21.19 23.28 11.48
C PRO A 133 22.03 24.44 12.05
N LEU A 134 21.45 25.15 13.01
CA LEU A 134 22.12 26.10 13.89
C LEU A 134 22.63 25.35 15.12
N ILE A 135 23.88 24.91 15.08
CA ILE A 135 24.39 23.91 16.03
C ILE A 135 24.80 24.53 17.38
N ALA A 136 25.12 25.82 17.40
CA ALA A 136 25.49 26.54 18.60
C ALA A 136 25.09 28.02 18.52
N ILE A 137 24.69 28.57 19.67
CA ILE A 137 24.31 29.97 19.86
C ILE A 137 25.06 30.58 21.05
N GLY A 138 25.09 31.92 21.10
CA GLY A 138 25.72 32.63 22.21
C GLY A 138 27.23 32.42 22.28
N CYS A 139 27.87 32.01 21.17
CA CYS A 139 29.28 31.70 21.15
C CYS A 139 30.12 32.96 21.38
N ASN A 140 31.17 32.86 22.20
CA ASN A 140 32.20 33.88 22.29
C ASN A 140 33.29 33.69 21.22
N ALA A 141 34.25 34.61 21.14
CA ALA A 141 35.38 34.54 20.18
C ALA A 141 36.20 33.24 20.26
N LEU A 142 36.24 32.58 21.43
CA LEU A 142 36.93 31.30 21.60
C LEU A 142 36.07 30.08 21.22
N GLY A 143 34.85 30.30 20.72
CA GLY A 143 33.91 29.25 20.28
C GLY A 143 33.05 28.66 21.39
N ALA A 144 33.21 29.10 22.65
CA ALA A 144 32.41 28.60 23.76
C ALA A 144 31.00 29.24 23.73
N GLY A 145 29.96 28.40 23.72
CA GLY A 145 28.56 28.81 23.68
C GLY A 145 27.64 27.66 24.11
N THR A 146 26.36 27.73 23.74
CA THR A 146 25.36 26.71 24.06
C THR A 146 24.99 25.92 22.82
N THR A 147 25.04 24.58 22.91
CA THR A 147 24.54 23.68 21.86
C THR A 147 23.05 23.92 21.63
N TYR A 148 22.61 23.93 20.37
CA TYR A 148 21.23 24.26 20.02
C TYR A 148 20.53 23.17 19.18
N GLU A 149 20.91 23.02 17.91
CA GLU A 149 20.40 21.94 17.04
C GLU A 149 21.47 20.86 16.82
N ASP A 150 21.02 19.61 16.68
CA ASP A 150 21.87 18.50 16.28
C ASP A 150 22.25 18.58 14.79
N LEU A 151 23.27 17.81 14.41
CA LEU A 151 23.72 17.74 13.03
C LEU A 151 22.68 17.07 12.14
N ASN A 152 22.38 17.66 10.98
CA ASN A 152 21.49 17.07 10.00
C ASN A 152 22.25 16.08 9.10
N LEU A 153 21.85 14.81 9.09
CA LEU A 153 22.47 13.79 8.24
C LEU A 153 22.35 14.08 6.73
N LEU A 154 21.38 14.91 6.31
CA LEU A 154 21.21 15.29 4.90
C LEU A 154 22.14 16.42 4.44
N SER A 155 22.53 17.34 5.34
CA SER A 155 23.22 18.59 4.99
C SER A 155 24.67 18.62 5.50
N ASN A 156 25.62 18.89 4.62
CA ASN A 156 27.03 19.16 4.98
C ASN A 156 27.29 20.59 5.50
N LYS A 157 26.27 21.45 5.48
CA LYS A 157 26.33 22.83 5.97
C LYS A 157 25.90 22.89 7.43
N ARG A 158 26.50 23.81 8.19
CA ARG A 158 26.21 24.06 9.62
C ARG A 158 26.31 25.56 9.90
N ARG A 159 25.54 26.04 10.88
CA ARG A 159 25.53 27.45 11.32
C ARG A 159 25.91 27.57 12.78
N GLN A 160 26.63 28.63 13.13
CA GLN A 160 26.91 29.03 14.52
C GLN A 160 26.68 30.53 14.67
N GLN A 161 26.13 30.93 15.81
CA GLN A 161 25.92 32.34 16.16
C GLN A 161 26.83 32.78 17.30
N TYR A 162 27.49 33.93 17.10
CA TYR A 162 28.40 34.52 18.05
C TYR A 162 27.89 35.85 18.58
N SER A 163 28.18 36.11 19.84
CA SER A 163 28.01 37.41 20.47
C SER A 163 29.34 38.12 20.51
N ALA A 164 29.53 39.07 19.60
CA ALA A 164 30.77 39.81 19.49
C ALA A 164 30.99 40.74 20.70
N ASP A 165 32.24 40.85 21.14
CA ASP A 165 32.66 41.71 22.25
C ASP A 165 33.07 43.13 21.81
N GLY A 166 33.17 43.37 20.49
CA GLY A 166 33.64 44.64 19.94
C GLY A 166 35.16 44.80 19.93
N THR A 167 35.94 43.77 20.30
CA THR A 167 37.42 43.83 20.37
C THR A 167 38.11 42.65 19.68
N SER A 168 37.52 41.46 19.72
CA SER A 168 38.05 40.24 19.14
C SER A 168 37.89 40.22 17.61
N SER A 169 38.97 39.91 16.89
CA SER A 169 38.97 39.71 15.44
C SER A 169 39.01 38.23 15.03
N ASN A 170 39.40 37.32 15.93
CA ASN A 170 39.46 35.89 15.67
C ASN A 170 38.29 35.18 16.36
N TYR A 171 37.53 34.39 15.60
CA TYR A 171 36.43 33.58 16.09
C TYR A 171 36.68 32.11 15.78
N LEU A 172 36.62 31.24 16.79
CA LEU A 172 36.82 29.81 16.62
C LEU A 172 35.48 29.10 16.39
N LEU A 173 35.38 28.33 15.32
CA LEU A 173 34.26 27.42 15.06
C LEU A 173 34.29 26.25 16.03
N ALA A 174 33.12 25.73 16.42
CA ALA A 174 33.01 24.50 17.20
C ALA A 174 33.69 23.27 16.55
N GLU A 175 34.04 23.36 15.26
CA GLU A 175 34.66 22.28 14.51
C GLU A 175 35.92 22.70 13.76
N GLN A 176 36.89 21.80 13.78
CA GLN A 176 38.13 21.88 13.03
C GLN A 176 38.02 21.10 11.71
N ASN A 177 39.01 21.28 10.84
CA ASN A 177 39.09 20.63 9.51
C ASN A 177 37.81 20.83 8.69
N ILE A 178 37.33 22.07 8.63
CA ILE A 178 36.20 22.45 7.77
C ILE A 178 36.66 22.55 6.30
N ASN A 179 35.74 22.49 5.35
CA ASN A 179 36.08 22.55 3.93
C ASN A 179 36.01 23.97 3.37
N GLN A 180 35.02 24.75 3.80
CA GLN A 180 34.82 26.11 3.33
C GLN A 180 33.87 26.89 4.25
N ILE A 181 33.95 28.21 4.19
CA ILE A 181 32.90 29.10 4.69
C ILE A 181 31.87 29.28 3.56
N ASN A 182 30.60 29.01 3.85
CA ASN A 182 29.50 29.21 2.90
C ASN A 182 29.08 30.69 2.90
N TYR A 183 28.79 31.24 4.08
CA TYR A 183 28.51 32.66 4.24
C TYR A 183 28.82 33.13 5.66
N ILE A 184 29.02 34.44 5.82
CA ILE A 184 29.05 35.13 7.11
C ILE A 184 28.05 36.27 7.06
N MET A 185 27.27 36.44 8.14
CA MET A 185 26.39 37.58 8.35
C MET A 185 26.82 38.33 9.61
N ILE A 186 26.90 39.66 9.56
CA ILE A 186 27.02 40.53 10.73
C ILE A 186 25.78 41.42 10.77
N ASN A 187 25.03 41.40 11.88
CA ASN A 187 23.74 42.07 12.02
C ASN A 187 22.77 41.75 10.88
N ARG A 188 22.76 40.47 10.44
CA ARG A 188 21.97 39.96 9.30
C ARG A 188 22.34 40.57 7.93
N VAL A 189 23.49 41.20 7.82
CA VAL A 189 24.03 41.72 6.55
C VAL A 189 25.21 40.85 6.10
N PRO A 190 25.26 40.44 4.82
CA PRO A 190 26.38 39.66 4.31
C PRO A 190 27.73 40.34 4.54
N PHE A 191 28.71 39.58 5.00
CA PHE A 191 30.07 40.04 5.27
C PHE A 191 31.08 39.19 4.51
N ILE A 192 32.04 39.84 3.85
CA ILE A 192 32.99 39.19 2.93
C ILE A 192 34.46 39.44 3.28
N ASP A 193 34.76 40.37 4.20
CA ASP A 193 36.12 40.81 4.50
C ASP A 193 36.75 40.00 5.65
N PHE A 194 37.00 38.71 5.40
CA PHE A 194 37.56 37.78 6.37
C PHE A 194 38.59 36.84 5.74
N THR A 195 39.41 36.23 6.58
CA THR A 195 40.23 35.06 6.22
C THR A 195 39.88 33.90 7.14
N CYS A 196 40.08 32.65 6.69
CA CYS A 196 39.78 31.47 7.49
C CYS A 196 40.93 30.46 7.42
N ASN A 197 41.32 29.95 8.58
CA ASN A 197 42.16 28.76 8.68
C ASN A 197 41.25 27.53 8.79
N TYR A 198 41.09 26.82 7.67
CA TYR A 198 40.20 25.66 7.57
C TYR A 198 40.63 24.47 8.44
N THR A 199 41.93 24.31 8.71
CA THR A 199 42.45 23.26 9.58
C THR A 199 42.05 23.50 11.03
N THR A 200 42.26 24.72 11.53
CA THR A 200 41.95 25.05 12.93
C THR A 200 40.51 25.50 13.15
N GLY A 201 39.75 25.79 12.09
CA GLY A 201 38.39 26.34 12.19
C GLY A 201 38.37 27.78 12.69
N SER A 202 39.44 28.55 12.50
CA SER A 202 39.51 29.94 12.95
C SER A 202 39.15 30.92 11.83
N VAL A 203 38.20 31.81 12.09
CA VAL A 203 37.79 32.89 11.18
C VAL A 203 38.33 34.21 11.70
N HIS A 204 39.15 34.88 10.91
CA HIS A 204 39.72 36.19 11.20
C HIS A 204 38.97 37.28 10.42
N PHE A 205 38.37 38.21 11.13
CA PHE A 205 37.72 39.39 10.56
C PHE A 205 38.74 40.53 10.42
N ASN A 206 38.90 41.07 9.21
CA ASN A 206 39.84 42.17 8.97
C ASN A 206 39.37 43.48 9.63
N SER A 207 38.05 43.64 9.79
CA SER A 207 37.41 44.66 10.63
C SER A 207 36.79 44.02 11.86
N VAL A 208 37.16 44.48 13.06
CA VAL A 208 36.59 43.98 14.32
C VAL A 208 35.06 44.11 14.29
N PRO A 209 34.31 43.00 14.46
CA PRO A 209 32.85 43.05 14.48
C PRO A 209 32.34 43.92 15.64
N PRO A 210 31.28 44.72 15.43
CA PRO A 210 30.70 45.54 16.49
C PRO A 210 30.13 44.65 17.60
N GLN A 211 30.14 45.15 18.84
CA GLN A 211 29.55 44.44 19.97
C GLN A 211 28.06 44.13 19.73
N GLY A 212 27.62 42.90 20.03
CA GLY A 212 26.21 42.51 19.88
C GLY A 212 25.92 41.10 20.36
N LEU A 213 24.64 40.78 20.56
CA LEU A 213 24.17 39.45 20.96
C LEU A 213 23.77 38.65 19.72
N ASN A 214 24.36 37.46 19.53
CA ASN A 214 24.13 36.60 18.36
C ASN A 214 24.17 37.37 17.04
N ASN A 215 25.04 38.37 16.97
CA ASN A 215 25.08 39.34 15.88
C ASN A 215 25.91 38.85 14.70
N ILE A 216 26.80 37.88 14.91
CA ILE A 216 27.53 37.21 13.84
C ILE A 216 26.92 35.82 13.63
N GLU A 217 26.57 35.47 12.40
CA GLU A 217 26.25 34.11 12.00
C GLU A 217 27.28 33.62 10.98
N ILE A 218 27.93 32.49 11.28
CA ILE A 218 28.89 31.87 10.37
C ILE A 218 28.28 30.54 9.90
N CYS A 219 28.04 30.43 8.59
CA CYS A 219 27.70 29.17 7.96
C CYS A 219 28.94 28.58 7.29
N TYR A 220 29.28 27.35 7.64
CA TYR A 220 30.42 26.64 7.08
C TYR A 220 30.02 25.25 6.60
N ILE A 221 30.86 24.65 5.77
CA ILE A 221 30.68 23.32 5.21
C ILE A 221 31.75 22.40 5.77
N LYS A 222 31.32 21.22 6.21
CA LYS A 222 32.19 20.12 6.64
C LYS A 222 31.70 18.82 6.02
N ASN A 223 32.48 18.31 5.08
CA ASN A 223 32.26 17.05 4.42
C ASN A 223 32.70 15.95 5.38
N ASN A 224 31.75 15.33 6.09
CA ASN A 224 31.85 14.07 6.81
C ASN A 224 30.52 13.77 7.50
N LEU A 225 29.48 13.47 6.71
CA LEU A 225 28.17 13.06 7.21
C LEU A 225 27.67 11.86 6.41
N ASP A 226 27.12 10.89 7.12
CA ASP A 226 26.63 9.64 6.55
C ASP A 226 25.19 9.82 6.03
N ARG A 227 25.06 10.62 4.96
CA ARG A 227 23.76 10.85 4.28
C ARG A 227 23.08 9.54 3.89
N THR A 228 23.87 8.49 3.67
CA THR A 228 23.37 7.18 3.29
C THR A 228 22.49 6.54 4.37
N ARG A 229 22.66 6.90 5.65
CA ARG A 229 21.74 6.52 6.75
C ARG A 229 20.30 6.92 6.48
N ILE A 230 20.08 7.98 5.71
CA ILE A 230 18.75 8.46 5.35
C ILE A 230 18.37 7.98 3.95
N THR A 231 19.23 8.18 2.94
CA THR A 231 18.86 7.93 1.54
C THR A 231 18.72 6.47 1.17
N LYS A 232 19.30 5.53 1.93
CA LYS A 232 19.16 4.09 1.71
C LYS A 232 17.90 3.47 2.35
N ASN A 233 17.09 4.24 3.06
CA ASN A 233 15.79 3.76 3.50
C ASN A 233 14.86 3.56 2.28
N CYS A 234 13.94 2.62 2.40
CA CYS A 234 13.05 2.22 1.30
C CYS A 234 11.58 2.51 1.61
N TYR A 235 11.26 2.88 2.85
CA TYR A 235 9.89 3.11 3.30
C TYR A 235 9.79 4.34 4.17
N ALA A 236 8.61 4.97 4.16
CA ALA A 236 8.36 6.23 4.84
C ALA A 236 6.91 6.35 5.30
N MET A 237 6.70 7.05 6.41
CA MET A 237 5.38 7.39 6.93
C MET A 237 5.43 8.75 7.65
N LEU A 238 4.46 9.62 7.38
CA LEU A 238 4.25 10.84 8.15
C LEU A 238 3.53 10.52 9.46
N PHE A 239 4.01 11.09 10.56
CA PHE A 239 3.43 10.93 11.89
C PHE A 239 3.96 11.98 12.87
N GLY A 240 3.18 12.32 13.90
CA GLY A 240 3.68 12.97 15.10
C GLY A 240 2.96 14.26 15.47
N GLY A 241 2.57 14.36 16.75
CA GLY A 241 1.75 15.45 17.27
C GLY A 241 0.34 15.49 16.66
N ASN A 242 -0.32 16.64 16.73
CA ASN A 242 -1.69 16.82 16.20
C ASN A 242 -1.74 17.09 14.67
N VAL A 243 -0.58 17.20 14.01
CA VAL A 243 -0.48 17.66 12.60
C VAL A 243 0.47 16.83 11.75
N ASP A 244 0.82 15.62 12.22
CA ASP A 244 1.74 14.69 11.54
C ASP A 244 3.04 15.36 11.06
N GLY A 245 3.71 16.03 12.00
CA GLY A 245 4.80 16.95 11.71
C GLY A 245 6.17 16.32 11.49
N ARG A 246 6.31 14.98 11.47
CA ARG A 246 7.57 14.26 11.26
C ARG A 246 7.45 13.18 10.21
N LEU A 247 8.58 12.88 9.58
CA LEU A 247 8.74 11.76 8.68
C LEU A 247 9.53 10.66 9.36
N PHE A 248 8.98 9.46 9.40
CA PHE A 248 9.65 8.25 9.87
C PHE A 248 10.11 7.43 8.67
N LEU A 249 11.33 6.88 8.74
CA LEU A 249 11.96 6.09 7.69
C LEU A 249 12.45 4.73 8.22
N TRP A 250 12.34 3.70 7.39
CA TRP A 250 12.86 2.36 7.67
C TRP A 250 13.19 1.59 6.37
N GLY A 251 13.67 0.35 6.52
CA GLY A 251 14.04 -0.52 5.40
C GLY A 251 15.46 -0.32 4.89
N HIS A 252 16.35 0.26 5.70
CA HIS A 252 17.76 0.43 5.37
C HIS A 252 18.50 -0.94 5.31
N PRO A 253 19.23 -1.27 4.23
CA PRO A 253 19.93 -2.56 4.09
C PRO A 253 20.95 -2.84 5.21
N ASP A 254 21.75 -1.84 5.59
CA ASP A 254 22.78 -1.97 6.63
C ASP A 254 22.24 -1.76 8.07
N TYR A 255 21.01 -1.25 8.21
CA TYR A 255 20.35 -0.93 9.50
C TYR A 255 18.89 -1.43 9.50
N PRO A 256 18.66 -2.74 9.31
CA PRO A 256 17.33 -3.27 8.99
C PRO A 256 16.31 -3.12 10.12
N ASN A 257 16.75 -3.03 11.37
CA ASN A 257 15.92 -2.86 12.56
C ASN A 257 15.91 -1.42 13.10
N TYR A 258 16.35 -0.44 12.30
CA TYR A 258 16.37 0.96 12.68
C TYR A 258 15.16 1.69 12.11
N ARG A 259 14.56 2.53 12.95
CA ARG A 259 13.57 3.52 12.56
C ARG A 259 14.21 4.90 12.75
N PHE A 260 14.41 5.64 11.67
CA PHE A 260 14.87 7.04 11.70
C PHE A 260 13.66 7.97 11.71
N HIS A 261 13.80 9.18 12.26
CA HIS A 261 12.78 10.20 12.11
C HIS A 261 13.35 11.60 11.92
N SER A 262 12.61 12.44 11.18
CA SER A 262 12.93 13.85 11.03
C SER A 262 12.66 14.61 12.34
N GLU A 263 12.99 15.91 12.38
CA GLU A 263 12.65 16.79 13.49
C GLU A 263 12.18 18.18 13.01
N LEU A 264 11.76 19.06 13.92
CA LEU A 264 11.45 20.45 13.58
C LEU A 264 12.72 21.18 13.12
N ALA A 265 12.69 21.77 11.93
CA ALA A 265 13.71 22.69 11.48
C ALA A 265 13.38 24.10 12.01
N ASN A 266 14.16 24.62 12.97
CA ASN A 266 13.87 25.92 13.60
C ASN A 266 12.43 26.03 14.12
N GLY A 267 11.92 24.97 14.76
CA GLY A 267 10.55 24.92 15.28
C GLY A 267 9.45 24.65 14.25
N VAL A 268 9.77 24.46 12.96
CA VAL A 268 8.80 24.21 11.90
C VAL A 268 8.87 22.74 11.43
N PRO A 269 7.72 22.05 11.24
CA PRO A 269 7.70 20.70 10.65
C PRO A 269 8.53 20.60 9.39
N SER A 270 9.40 19.59 9.34
CA SER A 270 10.31 19.37 8.21
C SER A 270 10.51 17.89 7.96
N VAL A 271 10.60 17.55 6.67
CA VAL A 271 11.02 16.24 6.19
C VAL A 271 12.42 16.28 5.57
N GLU A 272 13.14 17.37 5.84
CA GLU A 272 14.50 17.64 5.35
C GLU A 272 15.52 17.79 6.50
N TYR A 273 15.09 17.63 7.75
CA TYR A 273 15.95 17.71 8.93
C TYR A 273 15.95 16.38 9.69
N PHE A 274 17.03 15.61 9.58
CA PHE A 274 17.23 14.34 10.28
C PHE A 274 18.43 14.47 11.22
N PRO A 275 18.21 14.80 12.50
CA PRO A 275 19.26 14.82 13.51
C PRO A 275 20.02 13.49 13.56
N GLU A 276 21.35 13.55 13.75
CA GLU A 276 22.23 12.38 13.78
C GLU A 276 21.82 11.31 14.80
N ASN A 277 21.22 11.74 15.92
CA ASN A 277 20.81 10.87 17.03
C ASN A 277 19.32 10.47 16.99
N ASN A 278 18.56 10.92 16.00
CA ASN A 278 17.12 10.64 15.90
C ASN A 278 16.83 9.29 15.22
N PHE A 279 17.19 8.22 15.92
CA PHE A 279 16.84 6.85 15.52
C PHE A 279 16.46 5.99 16.72
N THR A 280 15.71 4.93 16.46
CA THR A 280 15.37 3.91 17.45
C THR A 280 15.68 2.54 16.88
N VAL A 281 16.37 1.70 17.65
CA VAL A 281 16.59 0.28 17.33
C VAL A 281 15.42 -0.52 17.88
N ILE A 282 14.69 -1.23 17.02
CA ILE A 282 13.44 -1.91 17.38
C ILE A 282 13.57 -3.41 17.16
N GLY A 283 13.54 -4.17 18.26
CA GLY A 283 13.73 -5.60 18.22
C GLY A 283 15.07 -6.02 17.60
N ASN A 284 15.15 -7.28 17.17
CA ASN A 284 16.36 -7.90 16.64
C ASN A 284 16.25 -8.29 15.17
N THR A 285 15.10 -8.04 14.54
CA THR A 285 14.78 -8.42 13.16
C THR A 285 14.37 -7.20 12.36
N GLU A 286 14.42 -7.32 11.03
CA GLU A 286 14.07 -6.23 10.13
C GLU A 286 12.64 -5.72 10.38
N ILE A 287 12.47 -4.40 10.37
CA ILE A 287 11.15 -3.76 10.35
C ILE A 287 10.53 -4.01 8.99
N THR A 288 9.43 -4.75 8.95
CA THR A 288 8.73 -5.07 7.70
C THR A 288 7.77 -3.96 7.29
N ASP A 289 7.14 -3.29 8.26
CA ASP A 289 6.30 -2.13 7.99
C ASP A 289 6.02 -1.26 9.22
N ILE A 290 5.63 -0.01 8.98
CA ILE A 290 5.12 0.90 9.99
C ILE A 290 3.87 1.59 9.45
N VAL A 291 2.79 1.58 10.22
CA VAL A 291 1.49 2.14 9.84
C VAL A 291 0.84 2.86 11.02
N SER A 292 0.04 3.89 10.75
CA SER A 292 -0.70 4.60 11.79
C SER A 292 -1.98 3.85 12.19
N GLN A 293 -2.33 3.92 13.47
CA GLN A 293 -3.63 3.57 14.00
C GLN A 293 -3.99 4.65 15.03
N TYR A 294 -4.95 5.51 14.66
CA TYR A 294 -5.28 6.70 15.45
C TYR A 294 -4.03 7.54 15.73
N ASP A 295 -3.70 7.77 17.00
CA ASP A 295 -2.54 8.53 17.49
C ASP A 295 -1.29 7.68 17.73
N ARG A 296 -1.28 6.43 17.23
CA ARG A 296 -0.18 5.47 17.42
C ARG A 296 0.43 5.04 16.10
N GLN A 297 1.71 4.74 16.12
CA GLN A 297 2.37 3.93 15.12
C GLN A 297 2.32 2.47 15.56
N LEU A 298 1.88 1.57 14.68
CA LEU A 298 2.15 0.15 14.81
C LEU A 298 3.36 -0.17 13.95
N ILE A 299 4.31 -0.89 14.55
CA ILE A 299 5.60 -1.20 13.97
C ILE A 299 5.69 -2.72 13.93
N PHE A 300 5.88 -3.29 12.74
CA PHE A 300 5.89 -4.72 12.54
C PHE A 300 7.28 -5.22 12.18
N THR A 301 7.64 -6.36 12.76
CA THR A 301 8.71 -7.22 12.26
C THR A 301 8.10 -8.51 11.74
N LYS A 302 8.93 -9.47 11.29
CA LYS A 302 8.44 -10.75 10.76
C LYS A 302 7.53 -11.51 11.75
N ASP A 303 7.86 -11.45 13.03
CA ASP A 303 7.32 -12.31 14.08
C ASP A 303 6.71 -11.53 15.26
N ARG A 304 6.87 -10.21 15.30
CA ARG A 304 6.42 -9.37 16.41
C ARG A 304 5.79 -8.06 15.94
N ALA A 305 5.02 -7.46 16.83
CA ALA A 305 4.50 -6.12 16.68
C ALA A 305 4.84 -5.27 17.90
N PHE A 306 5.09 -4.00 17.64
CA PHE A 306 5.36 -2.95 18.62
C PHE A 306 4.42 -1.79 18.36
N TYR A 307 4.30 -0.90 19.32
CA TYR A 307 3.63 0.38 19.13
C TYR A 307 4.48 1.54 19.64
N SER A 308 4.26 2.71 19.06
CA SER A 308 4.88 3.97 19.45
C SER A 308 3.83 5.07 19.38
N PHE A 309 3.99 6.14 20.15
CA PHE A 309 3.13 7.31 20.09
C PHE A 309 3.96 8.56 20.37
N CYS A 310 3.43 9.72 20.00
CA CYS A 310 4.07 10.99 20.31
C CYS A 310 3.76 11.39 21.75
N GLU A 311 4.78 11.60 22.58
CA GLU A 311 4.62 12.17 23.91
C GLU A 311 5.55 13.36 24.13
N LEU A 312 5.10 14.31 24.94
CA LEU A 312 5.92 15.46 25.32
C LEU A 312 6.71 15.10 26.59
N ARG A 313 8.03 15.17 26.51
CA ARG A 313 8.93 15.00 27.66
C ARG A 313 9.65 16.29 27.98
N GLU A 314 10.06 16.43 29.23
CA GLU A 314 10.87 17.53 29.72
C GLU A 314 12.29 17.01 29.97
N ASP A 315 13.29 17.72 29.46
CA ASP A 315 14.69 17.42 29.74
C ASP A 315 15.08 17.91 31.16
N THR A 316 16.31 17.64 31.58
CA THR A 316 16.82 18.08 32.90
C THR A 316 16.98 19.59 33.03
N LEU A 317 16.85 20.33 31.94
CA LEU A 317 16.96 21.79 31.85
C LEU A 317 15.59 22.47 31.73
N GLY A 318 14.48 21.72 31.76
CA GLY A 318 13.12 22.24 31.67
C GLY A 318 12.61 22.47 30.25
N ASN A 319 13.34 22.02 29.22
CA ASN A 319 12.91 22.15 27.84
C ASN A 319 12.03 20.97 27.45
N TYR A 320 10.91 21.28 26.79
CA TYR A 320 10.01 20.26 26.27
C TYR A 320 10.45 19.79 24.88
N TYR A 321 10.42 18.47 24.66
CA TYR A 321 10.71 17.84 23.38
C TYR A 321 9.73 16.70 23.09
N SER A 322 9.54 16.39 21.81
CA SER A 322 8.72 15.25 21.39
C SER A 322 9.53 13.96 21.48
N SER A 323 9.01 12.96 22.17
CA SER A 323 9.59 11.63 22.28
C SER A 323 8.68 10.59 21.62
N PHE A 324 9.30 9.57 21.04
CA PHE A 324 8.63 8.48 20.34
C PHE A 324 9.04 7.13 20.93
N PRO A 325 8.72 6.85 22.22
CA PRO A 325 9.05 5.58 22.85
C PRO A 325 8.41 4.40 22.11
N VAL A 326 9.02 3.23 22.22
CA VAL A 326 8.55 1.99 21.59
C VAL A 326 8.25 0.96 22.67
N TYR A 327 7.08 0.34 22.56
CA TYR A 327 6.58 -0.67 23.50
C TYR A 327 6.17 -1.93 22.74
N ASN A 328 6.21 -3.08 23.40
CA ASN A 328 5.73 -4.34 22.82
C ASN A 328 4.21 -4.31 22.66
N LEU A 329 3.71 -4.76 21.51
CA LEU A 329 2.28 -4.89 21.24
C LEU A 329 1.84 -6.35 21.16
N ASN A 330 2.60 -7.18 20.45
CA ASN A 330 2.31 -8.61 20.27
C ASN A 330 3.62 -9.38 20.05
N GLY A 331 3.80 -10.48 20.78
CA GLY A 331 5.02 -11.29 20.76
C GLY A 331 5.01 -12.46 19.77
N GLU A 332 3.85 -12.76 19.14
CA GLU A 332 3.65 -13.94 18.29
C GLU A 332 3.33 -13.60 16.83
N LYS A 333 2.72 -12.44 16.60
CA LYS A 333 2.29 -11.98 15.28
C LYS A 333 3.00 -10.68 14.90
N GLY A 334 3.37 -10.60 13.63
CA GLY A 334 3.96 -9.42 13.02
C GLY A 334 3.43 -9.23 11.61
N ASN A 335 4.32 -9.17 10.64
CA ASN A 335 3.99 -9.05 9.23
C ASN A 335 5.09 -9.64 8.35
N LEU A 336 4.70 -10.51 7.41
CA LEU A 336 5.61 -11.22 6.50
C LEU A 336 5.90 -10.45 5.20
N ILE A 337 5.06 -9.47 4.84
CA ILE A 337 5.20 -8.69 3.60
C ILE A 337 5.88 -7.36 3.92
N LYS A 338 6.81 -6.88 3.09
CA LYS A 338 7.48 -5.60 3.34
C LYS A 338 6.74 -4.45 2.68
N GLY A 339 6.53 -3.34 3.41
CA GLY A 339 6.01 -2.07 2.87
C GLY A 339 4.69 -2.20 2.11
N SER A 340 3.76 -3.01 2.61
CA SER A 340 2.45 -3.24 1.99
C SER A 340 1.31 -3.25 3.00
N CYS A 341 1.55 -3.01 4.29
CA CYS A 341 0.48 -2.81 5.26
C CYS A 341 -0.41 -1.65 4.82
N CYS A 342 -1.70 -1.77 5.08
CA CYS A 342 -2.68 -0.71 4.85
C CYS A 342 -3.66 -0.65 6.02
N ILE A 343 -4.52 0.36 6.01
CA ILE A 343 -5.51 0.61 7.07
C ILE A 343 -6.89 0.44 6.46
N VAL A 344 -7.71 -0.44 7.01
CA VAL A 344 -9.13 -0.57 6.63
C VAL A 344 -9.97 -0.27 7.85
N GLY A 345 -10.77 0.81 7.80
CA GLY A 345 -11.64 1.19 8.91
C GLY A 345 -10.92 1.42 10.24
N ASN A 346 -9.73 2.05 10.20
CA ASN A 346 -8.81 2.27 11.32
C ASN A 346 -8.14 1.03 11.91
N ASP A 347 -8.34 -0.14 11.31
CA ASP A 347 -7.60 -1.35 11.68
C ASP A 347 -6.48 -1.59 10.65
N PRO A 348 -5.21 -1.56 11.06
CA PRO A 348 -4.11 -2.01 10.22
C PRO A 348 -4.30 -3.46 9.77
N ILE A 349 -3.90 -3.76 8.54
CA ILE A 349 -3.96 -5.09 7.95
C ILE A 349 -2.54 -5.59 7.68
N THR A 350 -2.20 -6.76 8.20
CA THR A 350 -0.91 -7.44 7.93
C THR A 350 -1.13 -8.86 7.42
N PHE A 351 -0.10 -9.46 6.83
CA PHE A 351 -0.10 -10.89 6.48
C PHE A 351 0.81 -11.67 7.42
N CYS A 352 0.23 -12.64 8.14
CA CYS A 352 0.91 -13.51 9.10
C CYS A 352 0.82 -14.98 8.65
N ASN A 353 1.43 -15.89 9.42
CA ASN A 353 1.41 -17.33 9.13
C ASN A 353 -0.01 -17.94 9.07
N ASP A 354 -1.00 -17.33 9.72
CA ASP A 354 -2.41 -17.74 9.69
C ASP A 354 -3.26 -17.01 8.64
N GLY A 355 -2.70 -16.00 7.95
CA GLY A 355 -3.36 -15.24 6.88
C GLY A 355 -3.39 -13.74 7.11
N LEU A 356 -4.36 -13.07 6.50
CA LEU A 356 -4.57 -11.63 6.66
C LEU A 356 -5.21 -11.35 8.01
N ASN A 357 -4.52 -10.53 8.80
CA ASN A 357 -4.91 -10.16 10.16
C ASN A 357 -5.28 -8.69 10.21
N ARG A 358 -6.40 -8.39 10.86
CA ARG A 358 -6.76 -7.03 11.26
C ARG A 358 -6.30 -6.77 12.68
N TRP A 359 -5.72 -5.60 12.91
CA TRP A 359 -5.21 -5.16 14.19
C TRP A 359 -6.20 -4.22 14.84
N SER A 360 -7.04 -4.74 15.72
CA SER A 360 -8.05 -3.94 16.41
C SER A 360 -7.50 -3.41 17.73
N SER A 361 -7.80 -2.14 18.04
CA SER A 361 -7.39 -1.53 19.30
C SER A 361 -8.06 -2.23 20.49
N THR A 362 -7.26 -2.74 21.43
CA THR A 362 -7.73 -3.35 22.67
C THR A 362 -7.19 -2.58 23.88
N THR A 363 -7.99 -2.44 24.94
CA THR A 363 -7.54 -1.87 26.22
C THR A 363 -6.71 -2.85 27.06
N VAL A 364 -6.50 -4.07 26.56
CA VAL A 364 -5.76 -5.14 27.22
C VAL A 364 -4.59 -5.50 26.32
N GLU A 365 -3.38 -5.48 26.88
CA GLU A 365 -2.16 -6.01 26.27
C GLU A 365 -2.27 -7.55 26.21
N ASN A 366 -2.92 -8.06 25.17
CA ASN A 366 -3.01 -9.49 24.95
C ASN A 366 -3.09 -9.78 23.45
N GLU A 367 -2.71 -10.99 23.06
CA GLU A 367 -2.57 -11.48 21.68
C GLU A 367 -3.87 -11.44 20.85
N ARG A 368 -4.98 -11.04 21.47
CA ARG A 368 -6.30 -10.86 20.83
C ARG A 368 -6.42 -9.60 19.97
N ASN A 369 -5.40 -8.75 19.95
CA ASN A 369 -5.37 -7.55 19.10
C ASN A 369 -5.27 -7.87 17.60
N ALA A 370 -4.81 -9.07 17.21
CA ALA A 370 -4.68 -9.48 15.81
C ALA A 370 -5.64 -10.63 15.45
N ILE A 371 -6.65 -10.33 14.63
CA ILE A 371 -7.71 -11.28 14.24
C ILE A 371 -7.58 -11.64 12.75
N CYS A 372 -7.37 -12.93 12.45
CA CYS A 372 -7.38 -13.40 11.07
C CYS A 372 -8.81 -13.42 10.49
N PHE A 373 -9.00 -12.78 9.34
CA PHE A 373 -10.29 -12.70 8.64
C PHE A 373 -10.26 -13.33 7.24
N SER A 374 -9.10 -13.81 6.79
CA SER A 374 -8.94 -14.49 5.50
C SER A 374 -9.24 -15.99 5.55
N SER A 375 -10.02 -16.45 6.54
CA SER A 375 -10.44 -17.87 6.62
C SER A 375 -11.17 -18.37 5.35
N PRO A 376 -11.94 -17.54 4.60
CA PRO A 376 -12.55 -17.98 3.34
C PRO A 376 -11.53 -18.32 2.24
N ILE A 377 -10.31 -17.77 2.29
CA ILE A 377 -9.22 -18.06 1.33
C ILE A 377 -8.08 -18.87 1.96
N SER A 378 -8.36 -19.56 3.07
CA SER A 378 -7.37 -20.30 3.87
C SER A 378 -6.56 -21.34 3.10
N THR A 379 -7.13 -21.98 2.06
CA THR A 379 -6.38 -22.91 1.21
C THR A 379 -5.27 -22.20 0.43
N THR A 380 -5.57 -21.00 -0.08
CA THR A 380 -4.59 -20.16 -0.77
C THR A 380 -3.50 -19.69 0.19
N VAL A 381 -3.91 -19.16 1.35
CA VAL A 381 -3.00 -18.72 2.41
C VAL A 381 -2.04 -19.84 2.81
N ALA A 382 -2.55 -21.05 3.07
CA ALA A 382 -1.73 -22.18 3.45
C ALA A 382 -0.68 -22.55 2.39
N ASN A 383 -1.02 -22.44 1.10
CA ASN A 383 -0.08 -22.67 0.01
C ASN A 383 1.00 -21.59 -0.05
N ILE A 384 0.63 -20.31 0.06
CA ILE A 384 1.58 -19.18 0.09
C ILE A 384 2.56 -19.33 1.26
N VAL A 385 2.05 -19.60 2.46
CA VAL A 385 2.89 -19.78 3.66
C VAL A 385 3.83 -20.98 3.51
N LYS A 386 3.35 -22.08 2.89
CA LYS A 386 4.17 -23.27 2.62
C LYS A 386 5.29 -23.01 1.61
N GLU A 387 5.05 -22.18 0.59
CA GLU A 387 6.08 -21.78 -0.38
C GLU A 387 7.16 -20.91 0.26
N ASN A 388 6.82 -20.16 1.32
CA ASN A 388 7.74 -19.30 2.08
C ASN A 388 8.50 -18.29 1.20
N ASN A 389 7.83 -17.78 0.16
CA ASN A 389 8.28 -16.67 -0.67
C ASN A 389 7.16 -15.63 -0.73
N PHE A 390 7.44 -14.42 -0.26
CA PHE A 390 6.44 -13.35 -0.10
C PHE A 390 6.76 -12.12 -0.96
N SER A 391 7.75 -12.22 -1.85
CA SER A 391 8.29 -11.08 -2.61
C SER A 391 7.31 -10.48 -3.63
N ASP A 392 6.38 -11.28 -4.12
CA ASP A 392 5.32 -10.88 -5.05
C ASP A 392 4.05 -10.40 -4.35
N LEU A 393 3.87 -10.71 -3.05
CA LEU A 393 2.65 -10.35 -2.34
C LEU A 393 2.49 -8.84 -2.20
N ARG A 394 1.28 -8.35 -2.41
CA ARG A 394 0.90 -6.95 -2.15
C ARG A 394 -0.44 -6.92 -1.44
N ILE A 395 -0.59 -5.94 -0.57
CA ILE A 395 -1.88 -5.57 0.00
C ILE A 395 -2.11 -4.11 -0.37
N PHE A 396 -3.32 -3.79 -0.85
CA PHE A 396 -3.69 -2.44 -1.24
C PHE A 396 -5.14 -2.16 -0.87
N ASP A 397 -5.39 -1.02 -0.26
CA ASP A 397 -6.74 -0.55 0.08
C ASP A 397 -7.26 0.37 -1.02
N PHE A 398 -8.19 -0.13 -1.82
CA PHE A 398 -8.92 0.66 -2.81
C PHE A 398 -10.19 1.23 -2.16
N GLN A 399 -10.01 2.34 -1.45
CA GLN A 399 -11.03 2.96 -0.60
C GLN A 399 -12.30 3.31 -1.37
N THR A 400 -12.15 3.83 -2.59
CA THR A 400 -13.28 4.24 -3.44
C THR A 400 -14.22 3.05 -3.74
N GLY A 401 -13.67 1.86 -3.95
CA GLY A 401 -14.44 0.62 -4.16
C GLY A 401 -14.90 -0.07 -2.88
N SER A 402 -14.42 0.37 -1.71
CA SER A 402 -14.51 -0.37 -0.46
C SER A 402 -13.89 -1.77 -0.53
N GLU A 403 -12.75 -1.88 -1.21
CA GLU A 403 -12.10 -3.14 -1.59
C GLU A 403 -10.67 -3.22 -1.07
N LEU A 404 -10.38 -4.25 -0.29
CA LEU A 404 -9.02 -4.62 0.07
C LEU A 404 -8.51 -5.67 -0.92
N LEU A 405 -7.47 -5.34 -1.68
CA LEU A 405 -6.82 -6.24 -2.62
C LEU A 405 -5.66 -6.96 -1.93
N PHE A 406 -5.66 -8.29 -1.98
CA PHE A 406 -4.53 -9.14 -1.65
C PHE A 406 -4.05 -9.85 -2.91
N TYR A 407 -2.91 -9.41 -3.42
CA TYR A 407 -2.36 -9.89 -4.68
C TYR A 407 -1.29 -10.96 -4.46
N HIS A 408 -1.33 -11.99 -5.30
CA HIS A 408 -0.31 -13.02 -5.41
C HIS A 408 -0.23 -13.52 -6.86
N ARG A 409 0.93 -13.34 -7.50
CA ARG A 409 1.26 -13.70 -8.90
C ARG A 409 0.37 -13.13 -9.99
N GLU A 410 -0.79 -13.72 -10.23
CA GLU A 410 -1.70 -13.32 -11.33
C GLU A 410 -3.14 -13.19 -10.82
N LYS A 411 -3.29 -13.19 -9.49
CA LYS A 411 -4.58 -13.23 -8.81
C LYS A 411 -4.65 -12.12 -7.78
N ALA A 412 -5.72 -11.33 -7.84
CA ALA A 412 -6.09 -10.41 -6.79
C ALA A 412 -7.29 -10.99 -6.03
N PHE A 413 -7.08 -11.41 -4.79
CA PHE A 413 -8.15 -11.77 -3.86
C PHE A 413 -8.69 -10.50 -3.22
N ILE A 414 -9.96 -10.23 -3.45
CA ILE A 414 -10.57 -8.97 -3.07
C ILE A 414 -11.54 -9.22 -1.93
N TYR A 415 -11.36 -8.49 -0.84
CA TYR A 415 -12.31 -8.42 0.26
C TYR A 415 -13.07 -7.11 0.17
N ASN A 416 -14.34 -7.18 -0.19
CA ASN A 416 -15.21 -6.01 -0.11
C ASN A 416 -15.68 -5.86 1.34
N TYR A 417 -15.10 -4.91 2.06
CA TYR A 417 -15.34 -4.76 3.50
C TYR A 417 -16.69 -4.12 3.83
N LYS A 418 -17.35 -3.48 2.85
CA LYS A 418 -18.74 -3.00 3.00
C LYS A 418 -19.74 -4.16 3.01
N LEU A 419 -19.53 -5.17 2.16
CA LEU A 419 -20.40 -6.34 2.02
C LEU A 419 -19.97 -7.53 2.89
N GLY A 420 -18.71 -7.55 3.34
CA GLY A 420 -18.13 -8.65 4.11
C GLY A 420 -17.89 -9.92 3.29
N VAL A 421 -17.68 -9.79 1.98
CA VAL A 421 -17.55 -10.91 1.03
C VAL A 421 -16.19 -10.92 0.33
N TRP A 422 -15.75 -12.11 -0.08
CA TRP A 422 -14.54 -12.30 -0.87
C TRP A 422 -14.87 -12.62 -2.32
N TYR A 423 -14.01 -12.22 -3.24
CA TYR A 423 -13.99 -12.73 -4.62
C TYR A 423 -12.57 -12.62 -5.16
N VAL A 424 -12.33 -13.06 -6.40
CA VAL A 424 -10.99 -13.07 -6.98
C VAL A 424 -11.04 -12.68 -8.45
N TYR A 425 -10.10 -11.84 -8.85
CA TYR A 425 -9.82 -11.54 -10.24
C TYR A 425 -8.55 -12.28 -10.64
N ASN A 426 -8.62 -13.01 -11.74
CA ASN A 426 -7.47 -13.62 -12.40
C ASN A 426 -6.95 -12.70 -13.49
N ASP A 427 -5.73 -13.01 -13.95
CA ASP A 427 -5.05 -12.34 -15.05
C ASP A 427 -4.74 -10.86 -14.76
N ILE A 428 -4.67 -10.53 -13.46
CA ILE A 428 -4.15 -9.24 -12.99
C ILE A 428 -2.66 -9.44 -12.78
N LEU A 429 -1.85 -8.79 -13.62
CA LEU A 429 -0.40 -8.70 -13.43
C LEU A 429 -0.10 -7.39 -12.73
N CYS A 430 0.55 -7.43 -11.56
CA CYS A 430 0.77 -6.24 -10.74
C CYS A 430 2.09 -6.27 -9.94
N ASP A 431 2.81 -5.16 -9.97
CA ASP A 431 3.94 -4.85 -9.11
C ASP A 431 3.60 -3.72 -8.12
N ILE A 432 2.83 -2.72 -8.57
CA ILE A 432 2.48 -1.48 -7.86
C ILE A 432 1.01 -1.15 -8.14
N PHE A 433 0.26 -0.81 -7.10
CA PHE A 433 -1.11 -0.29 -7.19
C PHE A 433 -1.14 1.22 -6.96
N CYS A 434 -2.11 1.90 -7.57
CA CYS A 434 -2.38 3.31 -7.35
C CYS A 434 -3.88 3.59 -7.55
N ASP A 435 -4.53 4.26 -6.60
CA ASP A 435 -5.83 4.88 -6.83
C ASP A 435 -5.58 6.24 -7.49
N CYS A 436 -6.16 6.47 -8.67
CA CYS A 436 -6.15 7.76 -9.32
C CYS A 436 -7.58 8.18 -9.67
N ARG A 437 -8.07 9.23 -8.99
CA ARG A 437 -9.43 9.78 -9.12
C ARG A 437 -10.54 8.73 -8.95
N GLY A 438 -10.37 7.78 -8.03
CA GLY A 438 -11.35 6.75 -7.76
C GLY A 438 -11.35 5.61 -8.76
N VAL A 439 -10.26 5.47 -9.52
CA VAL A 439 -10.05 4.39 -10.48
C VAL A 439 -8.78 3.66 -10.11
N LEU A 440 -8.84 2.33 -10.17
CA LEU A 440 -7.71 1.47 -9.86
C LEU A 440 -6.75 1.40 -11.05
N TYR A 441 -5.54 1.92 -10.85
CA TYR A 441 -4.40 1.73 -11.72
C TYR A 441 -3.42 0.76 -11.09
N PHE A 442 -2.71 0.00 -11.92
CA PHE A 442 -1.64 -0.87 -11.48
C PHE A 442 -0.59 -0.99 -12.57
N SER A 443 0.66 -1.26 -12.21
CA SER A 443 1.73 -1.49 -13.18
C SER A 443 2.23 -2.91 -13.11
N TYR A 444 2.75 -3.43 -14.22
CA TYR A 444 3.54 -4.66 -14.24
C TYR A 444 4.67 -4.51 -15.24
N ALA A 445 5.89 -4.79 -14.80
CA ALA A 445 7.09 -4.53 -15.58
C ALA A 445 7.12 -3.07 -16.09
N ASP A 446 7.04 -2.87 -17.41
CA ASP A 446 7.15 -1.58 -18.11
C ASP A 446 5.79 -0.94 -18.47
N THR A 447 4.69 -1.50 -17.99
CA THR A 447 3.35 -1.14 -18.46
C THR A 447 2.47 -0.71 -17.30
N ILE A 448 1.69 0.37 -17.51
CA ILE A 448 0.63 0.83 -16.61
C ILE A 448 -0.72 0.41 -17.19
N TYR A 449 -1.53 -0.20 -16.36
CA TYR A 449 -2.87 -0.68 -16.64
C TYR A 449 -3.91 0.09 -15.81
N LYS A 450 -5.13 0.08 -16.33
CA LYS A 450 -6.33 0.60 -15.67
C LYS A 450 -7.38 -0.50 -15.62
N LEU A 451 -7.99 -0.73 -14.46
CA LEU A 451 -9.23 -1.52 -14.38
C LEU A 451 -10.40 -0.59 -14.74
N ASP A 452 -11.01 -0.82 -15.89
CA ASP A 452 -12.06 0.03 -16.45
C ASP A 452 -13.41 -0.70 -16.46
N GLU A 453 -14.35 -0.20 -15.66
CA GLU A 453 -15.71 -0.76 -15.56
C GLU A 453 -16.59 -0.45 -16.78
N SER A 454 -16.13 0.41 -17.70
CA SER A 454 -16.83 0.74 -18.94
C SER A 454 -16.48 -0.16 -20.12
N VAL A 455 -15.45 -1.01 -19.98
CA VAL A 455 -15.06 -2.00 -20.98
C VAL A 455 -15.17 -3.42 -20.39
N ASN A 456 -15.32 -4.41 -21.25
CA ASN A 456 -15.62 -5.78 -20.86
C ASN A 456 -14.45 -6.78 -21.05
N ASP A 457 -13.38 -6.31 -21.69
CA ASP A 457 -12.27 -7.12 -22.19
C ASP A 457 -10.92 -6.60 -21.72
N ASP A 458 -9.97 -7.51 -21.57
CA ASP A 458 -8.58 -7.20 -21.25
C ASP A 458 -7.82 -6.96 -22.56
N ASP A 459 -7.58 -5.70 -22.93
CA ASP A 459 -6.96 -5.31 -24.21
C ASP A 459 -7.55 -6.03 -25.45
N ASN A 460 -8.88 -6.09 -25.55
CA ASN A 460 -9.64 -6.83 -26.58
C ASN A 460 -9.55 -8.37 -26.49
N MET A 461 -9.05 -8.90 -25.38
CA MET A 461 -9.16 -10.32 -25.05
C MET A 461 -10.31 -10.52 -24.07
N GLY A 462 -11.29 -11.33 -24.48
CA GLY A 462 -12.48 -11.61 -23.67
C GLY A 462 -12.16 -12.16 -22.28
N VAL A 463 -12.74 -11.55 -21.25
CA VAL A 463 -12.58 -12.02 -19.87
C VAL A 463 -13.48 -13.24 -19.63
N THR A 464 -12.89 -14.35 -19.19
CA THR A 464 -13.67 -15.51 -18.72
C THR A 464 -14.01 -15.33 -17.24
N ALA A 465 -15.29 -15.28 -16.90
CA ALA A 465 -15.75 -15.32 -15.51
C ALA A 465 -16.49 -16.61 -15.21
N TYR A 466 -16.33 -17.12 -13.99
CA TYR A 466 -16.99 -18.36 -13.60
C TYR A 466 -17.31 -18.42 -12.11
N TRP A 467 -18.32 -19.21 -11.78
CA TRP A 467 -18.76 -19.47 -10.42
C TRP A 467 -19.16 -20.93 -10.26
N LYS A 468 -18.75 -21.56 -9.15
CA LYS A 468 -19.16 -22.91 -8.76
C LYS A 468 -19.93 -22.85 -7.45
N SER A 469 -21.02 -23.60 -7.36
CA SER A 469 -21.60 -23.90 -6.05
C SER A 469 -20.73 -24.92 -5.30
N PRO A 470 -20.91 -25.10 -3.98
CA PRO A 470 -20.48 -26.31 -3.29
C PRO A 470 -21.18 -27.53 -3.90
N PHE A 471 -20.69 -28.72 -3.58
CA PHE A 471 -21.51 -29.92 -3.75
C PHE A 471 -22.58 -29.97 -2.66
N PHE A 472 -23.85 -29.81 -3.05
CA PHE A 472 -24.99 -29.68 -2.14
C PHE A 472 -26.03 -30.78 -2.39
N SER A 473 -26.89 -31.01 -1.40
CA SER A 473 -27.91 -32.05 -1.42
C SER A 473 -29.25 -31.61 -2.03
N ALA A 474 -29.37 -30.34 -2.47
CA ALA A 474 -30.62 -29.75 -2.94
C ALA A 474 -31.79 -29.96 -1.97
N GLY A 475 -31.53 -29.77 -0.66
CA GLY A 475 -32.50 -29.92 0.42
C GLY A 475 -32.90 -31.35 0.78
N GLU A 476 -32.26 -32.36 0.18
CA GLU A 476 -32.56 -33.77 0.42
C GLU A 476 -31.32 -34.57 0.84
N PRO A 477 -30.76 -34.36 2.04
CA PRO A 477 -29.62 -35.11 2.54
C PRO A 477 -29.99 -36.61 2.69
N TYR A 478 -29.00 -37.49 2.49
CA TYR A 478 -29.13 -38.96 2.59
C TYR A 478 -30.03 -39.64 1.54
N MET A 479 -30.52 -38.89 0.54
CA MET A 479 -31.43 -39.37 -0.49
C MET A 479 -30.84 -39.24 -1.89
N ARG A 480 -31.22 -40.17 -2.77
CA ARG A 480 -31.00 -40.01 -4.22
C ARG A 480 -32.15 -39.20 -4.83
N LYS A 481 -31.80 -38.25 -5.69
CA LYS A 481 -32.72 -37.42 -6.47
C LYS A 481 -32.35 -37.40 -7.94
N ASP A 482 -33.33 -37.05 -8.76
CA ASP A 482 -33.13 -36.68 -10.14
C ASP A 482 -33.17 -35.15 -10.25
N ILE A 483 -32.26 -34.56 -11.04
CA ILE A 483 -32.27 -33.13 -11.37
C ILE A 483 -33.03 -32.95 -12.68
N ASN A 484 -34.14 -32.23 -12.63
CA ASN A 484 -35.03 -32.07 -13.76
C ASN A 484 -34.79 -30.75 -14.50
N GLU A 485 -34.54 -29.68 -13.75
CA GLU A 485 -34.42 -28.32 -14.30
C GLU A 485 -33.40 -27.50 -13.51
N LEU A 486 -32.59 -26.71 -14.20
CA LEU A 486 -31.84 -25.59 -13.64
C LEU A 486 -32.26 -24.34 -14.42
N SER A 487 -32.53 -23.26 -13.69
CA SER A 487 -32.86 -21.97 -14.26
C SER A 487 -31.96 -20.88 -13.70
N VAL A 488 -31.65 -19.88 -14.51
CA VAL A 488 -30.83 -18.72 -14.17
C VAL A 488 -31.48 -17.44 -14.67
N THR A 489 -31.43 -16.40 -13.86
CA THR A 489 -31.84 -15.04 -14.24
C THR A 489 -30.58 -14.20 -14.42
N VAL A 490 -30.39 -13.68 -15.62
CA VAL A 490 -29.22 -12.89 -16.01
C VAL A 490 -29.64 -11.56 -16.63
N GLU A 491 -29.03 -10.48 -16.16
CA GLU A 491 -29.06 -9.16 -16.78
C GLU A 491 -27.82 -9.00 -17.67
N THR A 492 -28.02 -8.38 -18.83
CA THR A 492 -26.99 -8.11 -19.84
C THR A 492 -27.19 -6.70 -20.39
N ILE A 493 -26.11 -6.01 -20.71
CA ILE A 493 -26.06 -4.74 -21.43
C ILE A 493 -25.53 -4.96 -22.84
N GLU A 494 -24.57 -5.87 -22.98
CA GLU A 494 -23.98 -6.34 -24.24
C GLU A 494 -24.33 -7.81 -24.48
N SER A 495 -23.99 -8.34 -25.64
CA SER A 495 -24.21 -9.77 -25.92
C SER A 495 -23.28 -10.64 -25.06
N THR A 496 -23.73 -11.84 -24.66
CA THR A 496 -22.91 -12.72 -23.82
C THR A 496 -23.10 -14.19 -24.12
N MET A 497 -22.04 -14.97 -23.88
CA MET A 497 -22.09 -16.43 -23.87
C MET A 497 -22.13 -16.92 -22.43
N LEU A 498 -23.22 -17.60 -22.05
CA LEU A 498 -23.36 -18.22 -20.73
C LEU A 498 -23.43 -19.74 -20.87
N ASP A 499 -22.45 -20.42 -20.28
CA ASP A 499 -22.43 -21.86 -20.11
C ASP A 499 -23.04 -22.23 -18.75
N LEU A 500 -24.02 -23.15 -18.78
CA LEU A 500 -24.63 -23.75 -17.59
C LEU A 500 -24.30 -25.22 -17.51
N THR A 501 -23.66 -25.62 -16.41
CA THR A 501 -23.26 -27.00 -16.16
C THR A 501 -23.82 -27.51 -14.84
N VAL A 502 -24.24 -28.77 -14.83
CA VAL A 502 -24.58 -29.52 -13.62
C VAL A 502 -23.65 -30.72 -13.47
N ASN A 503 -22.88 -30.74 -12.39
CA ASN A 503 -22.01 -31.84 -11.98
C ASN A 503 -22.67 -32.66 -10.86
N SER A 504 -22.22 -33.89 -10.62
CA SER A 504 -22.71 -34.70 -9.48
C SER A 504 -21.64 -35.51 -8.78
N ASP A 505 -22.00 -36.08 -7.63
CA ASP A 505 -21.17 -37.02 -6.87
C ASP A 505 -20.74 -38.27 -7.66
N LEU A 506 -21.54 -38.67 -8.66
CA LEU A 506 -21.26 -39.87 -9.46
C LEU A 506 -20.32 -39.61 -10.64
N ASN A 507 -20.27 -38.37 -11.12
CA ASN A 507 -19.35 -37.94 -12.15
C ASN A 507 -19.00 -36.47 -11.91
N PRO A 508 -17.80 -36.20 -11.38
CA PRO A 508 -17.38 -34.86 -11.00
C PRO A 508 -17.12 -33.93 -12.20
N ASN A 509 -17.09 -34.46 -13.44
CA ASN A 509 -16.84 -33.68 -14.65
C ASN A 509 -18.02 -33.76 -15.63
N ASN A 510 -18.71 -32.62 -15.81
CA ASN A 510 -19.60 -32.30 -16.94
C ASN A 510 -20.63 -33.38 -17.29
N ILE A 511 -21.57 -33.65 -16.38
CA ILE A 511 -22.68 -34.57 -16.69
C ILE A 511 -23.63 -33.95 -17.72
N PHE A 512 -23.81 -32.64 -17.64
CA PHE A 512 -24.61 -31.87 -18.58
C PHE A 512 -24.06 -30.45 -18.69
N LEU A 513 -23.88 -29.98 -19.93
CA LEU A 513 -23.45 -28.63 -20.29
C LEU A 513 -24.39 -28.12 -21.39
N GLU A 514 -24.90 -26.91 -21.24
CA GLU A 514 -25.64 -26.20 -22.27
C GLU A 514 -25.18 -24.74 -22.33
N SER A 515 -24.92 -24.26 -23.54
CA SER A 515 -24.39 -22.93 -23.80
C SER A 515 -25.47 -22.05 -24.42
N PHE A 516 -25.64 -20.84 -23.89
CA PHE A 516 -26.60 -19.86 -24.35
C PHE A 516 -25.88 -18.66 -24.94
N TRP A 517 -26.20 -18.32 -26.18
CA TRP A 517 -25.85 -17.03 -26.75
C TRP A 517 -27.00 -16.04 -26.52
N ILE A 518 -26.79 -15.07 -25.63
CA ILE A 518 -27.78 -14.04 -25.29
C ILE A 518 -27.43 -12.80 -26.10
N THR A 519 -28.22 -12.51 -27.13
CA THR A 519 -28.04 -11.30 -27.92
C THR A 519 -28.60 -10.09 -27.18
N ASN A 520 -27.82 -9.02 -27.10
CA ASN A 520 -28.26 -7.70 -26.69
C ASN A 520 -27.50 -6.64 -27.49
N SER A 521 -28.23 -5.63 -27.96
CA SER A 521 -27.71 -4.56 -28.82
C SER A 521 -27.89 -3.17 -28.25
N SER A 522 -28.69 -3.02 -27.18
CA SER A 522 -28.88 -1.73 -26.49
C SER A 522 -29.66 -1.89 -25.19
N GLY A 523 -29.17 -1.24 -24.14
CA GLY A 523 -29.87 -1.14 -22.86
C GLY A 523 -29.86 -2.43 -22.05
N LYS A 524 -30.44 -2.38 -20.85
CA LYS A 524 -30.49 -3.53 -19.94
C LYS A 524 -31.54 -4.54 -20.41
N LYS A 525 -31.13 -5.80 -20.59
CA LYS A 525 -32.01 -6.93 -20.91
C LYS A 525 -31.90 -8.00 -19.84
N ILE A 526 -33.04 -8.36 -19.25
CA ILE A 526 -33.15 -9.47 -18.30
C ILE A 526 -33.66 -10.71 -19.05
N SER A 527 -32.93 -11.82 -18.94
CA SER A 527 -33.28 -13.11 -19.53
C SER A 527 -33.36 -14.19 -18.46
N CYS A 528 -34.38 -15.05 -18.55
CA CYS A 528 -34.48 -16.27 -17.73
C CYS A 528 -34.16 -17.47 -18.62
N LEU A 529 -33.02 -18.10 -18.39
CA LEU A 529 -32.58 -19.27 -19.14
C LEU A 529 -32.91 -20.53 -18.34
N ARG A 530 -33.26 -21.62 -19.03
CA ARG A 530 -33.64 -22.89 -18.40
C ARG A 530 -33.05 -24.06 -19.16
N ILE A 531 -32.47 -24.98 -18.42
CA ILE A 531 -31.91 -26.24 -18.94
C ILE A 531 -32.61 -27.42 -18.28
N ARG A 532 -32.69 -28.56 -18.98
CA ARG A 532 -33.27 -29.80 -18.45
C ARG A 532 -32.25 -30.93 -18.44
N PRO A 533 -31.33 -30.94 -17.45
CA PRO A 533 -30.16 -31.80 -17.48
C PRO A 533 -30.51 -33.28 -17.28
N ASN A 534 -31.68 -33.59 -16.70
CA ASN A 534 -32.19 -34.96 -16.51
C ASN A 534 -31.19 -35.92 -15.83
N VAL A 535 -30.36 -35.40 -14.92
CA VAL A 535 -29.37 -36.20 -14.19
C VAL A 535 -30.09 -37.08 -13.16
N ARG A 536 -29.87 -38.39 -13.19
CA ARG A 536 -30.64 -39.34 -12.38
C ARG A 536 -29.85 -39.92 -11.20
N ARG A 537 -30.57 -40.18 -10.10
CA ARG A 537 -30.09 -40.91 -8.91
C ARG A 537 -28.79 -40.35 -8.30
N VAL A 538 -28.69 -39.03 -8.20
CA VAL A 538 -27.54 -38.33 -7.59
C VAL A 538 -27.79 -38.04 -6.12
N ALA A 539 -26.72 -38.05 -5.31
CA ALA A 539 -26.78 -37.72 -3.89
C ALA A 539 -26.40 -36.27 -3.65
N LYS A 540 -25.44 -35.74 -4.41
CA LYS A 540 -25.06 -34.32 -4.37
C LYS A 540 -24.80 -33.81 -5.77
N VAL A 541 -25.04 -32.53 -5.96
CA VAL A 541 -24.85 -31.86 -7.24
C VAL A 541 -24.09 -30.56 -7.04
N GLN A 542 -23.50 -30.08 -8.11
CA GLN A 542 -22.83 -28.78 -8.16
C GLN A 542 -23.29 -28.06 -9.42
N ILE A 543 -23.58 -26.78 -9.27
CA ILE A 543 -23.86 -25.87 -10.39
C ILE A 543 -22.56 -25.19 -10.76
N TYR A 544 -22.27 -25.13 -12.06
CA TYR A 544 -21.17 -24.35 -12.60
C TYR A 544 -21.72 -23.39 -13.66
N LEU A 545 -21.36 -22.12 -13.50
CA LEU A 545 -21.69 -21.02 -14.39
C LEU A 545 -20.39 -20.51 -14.98
N ARG A 546 -20.37 -20.28 -16.28
CA ARG A 546 -19.22 -19.66 -16.93
C ARG A 546 -19.68 -18.70 -18.02
N THR A 547 -19.17 -17.48 -17.98
CA THR A 547 -19.37 -16.48 -19.03
C THR A 547 -18.07 -16.27 -19.79
N THR A 548 -18.15 -16.26 -21.12
CA THR A 548 -16.99 -16.11 -22.01
C THR A 548 -17.31 -15.26 -23.23
N GLY A 549 -16.31 -15.00 -24.05
CA GLY A 549 -16.42 -14.19 -25.26
C GLY A 549 -15.82 -12.79 -25.08
N SER A 550 -15.53 -12.15 -26.21
CA SER A 550 -15.11 -10.75 -26.30
C SER A 550 -16.31 -9.82 -26.28
N ASP A 551 -16.13 -8.64 -25.71
CA ASP A 551 -17.12 -7.58 -25.52
C ASP A 551 -18.39 -8.06 -24.79
N THR A 552 -18.24 -9.04 -23.89
CA THR A 552 -19.39 -9.63 -23.20
C THR A 552 -19.54 -9.11 -21.78
N ASP A 553 -20.78 -8.89 -21.35
CA ASP A 553 -21.11 -8.60 -19.95
C ASP A 553 -22.04 -9.67 -19.38
N ALA A 554 -22.19 -9.71 -18.06
CA ALA A 554 -23.20 -10.54 -17.40
C ALA A 554 -23.36 -10.12 -15.94
N GLU A 555 -24.60 -9.99 -15.51
CA GLU A 555 -24.96 -9.90 -14.09
C GLU A 555 -26.00 -10.97 -13.72
N ILE A 556 -25.60 -11.92 -12.88
CA ILE A 556 -26.44 -13.06 -12.50
C ILE A 556 -27.14 -12.75 -11.19
N HIS A 557 -28.47 -12.71 -11.22
CA HIS A 557 -29.30 -12.34 -10.07
C HIS A 557 -29.84 -13.54 -9.31
N GLU A 558 -30.19 -14.63 -10.00
CA GLU A 558 -30.87 -15.76 -9.37
C GLU A 558 -30.53 -17.09 -10.06
N LEU A 559 -30.48 -18.16 -9.26
CA LEU A 559 -30.49 -19.55 -9.73
C LEU A 559 -31.64 -20.30 -9.06
N ALA A 560 -32.29 -21.20 -9.78
CA ALA A 560 -33.20 -22.16 -9.17
C ALA A 560 -33.04 -23.57 -9.78
N LEU A 561 -32.85 -24.56 -8.91
CA LEU A 561 -32.69 -25.97 -9.25
C LEU A 561 -33.92 -26.76 -8.80
N VAL A 562 -34.53 -27.50 -9.72
CA VAL A 562 -35.67 -28.39 -9.45
C VAL A 562 -35.19 -29.83 -9.41
N SER A 563 -35.37 -30.47 -8.26
CA SER A 563 -35.04 -31.89 -8.04
C SER A 563 -36.27 -32.73 -7.71
N LYS A 564 -36.20 -34.04 -7.97
CA LYS A 564 -37.27 -35.00 -7.65
C LYS A 564 -36.69 -36.22 -6.96
N LYS A 565 -37.20 -36.49 -5.76
CA LYS A 565 -36.88 -37.63 -4.93
C LYS A 565 -37.11 -38.98 -5.62
N LYS A 566 -36.16 -39.92 -5.47
CA LYS A 566 -36.26 -41.28 -6.05
C LYS A 566 -36.16 -42.45 -5.06
N GLY A 567 -35.68 -42.27 -3.83
CA GLY A 567 -35.75 -43.35 -2.80
C GLY A 567 -34.75 -43.23 -1.65
N ARG A 568 -35.03 -43.94 -0.54
CA ARG A 568 -34.16 -44.11 0.64
C ARG A 568 -33.30 -45.33 0.35
N ASN A 569 -32.02 -45.16 0.01
CA ASN A 569 -30.94 -46.15 0.16
C ASN A 569 -29.66 -45.61 -0.48
N ALA A 570 -28.83 -44.95 0.33
CA ALA A 570 -27.40 -44.83 0.04
C ALA A 570 -26.73 -46.13 0.50
N ARG A 571 -26.75 -47.19 -0.32
CA ARG A 571 -25.73 -48.23 -0.15
C ARG A 571 -24.46 -47.64 -0.75
N TYR A 572 -23.57 -47.16 0.11
CA TYR A 572 -22.16 -47.02 -0.21
C TYR A 572 -21.65 -48.44 -0.43
N GLY A 573 -21.70 -48.90 -1.69
CA GLY A 573 -20.95 -50.09 -2.08
C GLY A 573 -19.47 -49.73 -1.97
N LEU A 574 -18.79 -50.39 -1.04
CA LEU A 574 -17.33 -50.43 -0.94
C LEU A 574 -16.70 -50.82 -2.27
#